data_AF-X1LUX9-F1
#
_entry.id   AF-X1LUX9-F1
#
_cell.length_a   1.000
_cell.length_b   1.000
_cell.length_c   1.000
_cell.angle_alpha   90.00
_cell.angle_beta   90.00
_cell.angle_gamma   90.00
#
_symmetry.space_group_name_H-M   'P 1'
#
loop_
_entity.id
_entity.type
_entity.pdbx_description
1 polymer ?
#
loop_
_entity_poly.entity_id
_entity_poly.type
_entity_poly.pdbx_seq_one_letter_code
_entity_poly.pdbx_strand_id
1 'polypeptide(L)'
;DIVLGRREGVIFIPPHLAEQVVKTSEIVRLRDLFGHQRLREGKYTPGEIDRRWSDDMEKDFSQWLNDHIDELPVPKEQIQDYLKIRTW
;
A
#
# COMPACT_ATOMS: atom_id res chain seq x y z
N ASP A 1 12.81 0.45 22.36
CA ASP A 1 12.23 1.06 21.14
C ASP A 1 12.76 0.38 19.89
N ILE A 2 12.02 0.45 18.77
CA ILE A 2 12.52 0.02 17.46
C ILE A 2 13.14 1.23 16.76
N VAL A 3 14.31 1.05 16.15
CA VAL A 3 15.03 2.13 15.45
C VAL A 3 15.11 1.77 13.97
N LEU A 4 14.55 2.63 13.11
CA LEU A 4 14.63 2.51 11.66
C LEU A 4 15.63 3.55 11.12
N GLY A 5 16.75 3.07 10.59
CA GLY A 5 17.75 3.90 9.89
C GLY A 5 17.55 3.85 8.38
N ARG A 6 17.50 5.02 7.74
CA ARG A 6 17.53 5.23 6.29
C ARG A 6 18.59 6.26 5.94
N ARG A 7 18.93 6.40 4.66
CA ARG A 7 19.91 7.40 4.21
C ARG A 7 19.49 8.82 4.59
N GLU A 8 18.18 9.05 4.62
CA GLU A 8 17.55 10.33 4.90
C GLU A 8 17.43 10.64 6.41
N GLY A 9 17.70 9.67 7.30
CA GLY A 9 17.66 9.89 8.75
C GLY A 9 17.31 8.65 9.58
N VAL A 10 17.03 8.89 10.87
CA VAL A 10 16.72 7.86 11.85
C VAL A 10 15.36 8.15 12.50
N ILE A 11 14.50 7.13 12.57
CA ILE A 11 13.17 7.21 13.19
C ILE A 11 13.09 6.22 14.35
N PHE A 12 12.53 6.68 15.48
CA PHE A 12 12.23 5.84 16.63
C PHE A 12 10.75 5.48 16.62
N ILE A 13 10.45 4.19 16.65
CA ILE A 13 9.08 3.65 16.65
C ILE A 13 8.81 3.04 18.03
N PRO A 14 7.84 3.55 18.79
CA PRO A 14 7.43 2.96 20.07
C PRO A 14 7.02 1.50 19.89
N PRO A 15 7.45 0.56 20.75
CA PRO A 15 7.19 -0.87 20.56
C PRO A 15 5.72 -1.23 20.43
N HIS A 16 4.84 -0.56 21.18
CA HIS A 16 3.39 -0.79 21.14
C HIS A 16 2.72 -0.31 19.85
N LEU A 17 3.41 0.52 19.03
CA LEU A 17 2.94 0.97 17.73
C LEU A 17 3.62 0.24 16.56
N ALA A 18 4.66 -0.54 16.84
CA ALA A 18 5.47 -1.19 15.81
C ALA A 18 4.62 -2.02 14.83
N GLU A 19 3.73 -2.85 15.35
CA GLU A 19 2.86 -3.69 14.54
C GLU A 19 1.93 -2.86 13.64
N GLN A 20 1.30 -1.82 14.19
CA GLN A 20 0.41 -0.94 13.43
C GLN A 20 1.17 -0.20 12.32
N VAL A 21 2.37 0.27 12.61
CA VAL A 21 3.23 0.98 11.64
C VAL A 21 3.62 0.04 10.50
N VAL A 22 4.08 -1.18 10.81
CA VAL A 22 4.45 -2.18 9.80
C VAL A 22 3.25 -2.49 8.89
N LYS A 23 2.12 -2.88 9.48
CA LYS A 23 0.89 -3.23 8.74
C LYS A 23 0.41 -2.11 7.84
N THR A 24 0.43 -0.88 8.34
CA THR A 24 0.03 0.30 7.55
C THR A 24 1.03 0.58 6.42
N SER A 25 2.32 0.45 6.69
CA SER A 25 3.38 0.73 5.70
C SER A 25 3.35 -0.23 4.52
N GLU A 26 2.95 -1.48 4.73
CA GLU A 26 2.82 -2.48 3.67
C GLU A 26 1.70 -2.11 2.69
N ILE A 27 0.55 -1.66 3.21
CA ILE A 27 -0.56 -1.17 2.38
C ILE A 27 -0.15 0.08 1.62
N VAL A 28 0.52 1.04 2.27
CA VAL A 28 1.02 2.26 1.60
C VAL A 28 1.95 1.89 0.46
N ARG A 29 2.86 0.94 0.68
CA ARG A 29 3.78 0.48 -0.36
C ARG A 29 3.07 -0.18 -1.55
N LEU A 30 2.02 -0.97 -1.29
CA LEU A 30 1.20 -1.55 -2.37
C LEU A 30 0.50 -0.47 -3.18
N ARG A 31 -0.07 0.55 -2.52
CA ARG A 31 -0.71 1.68 -3.19
C ARG A 31 0.27 2.49 -4.02
N ASP A 32 1.49 2.69 -3.54
CA ASP A 32 2.55 3.37 -4.29
C ASP A 32 2.95 2.60 -5.55
N LEU A 33 3.09 1.26 -5.45
CA LEU A 33 3.43 0.42 -6.60
C LEU A 33 2.33 0.48 -7.67
N PHE A 34 1.07 0.30 -7.26
CA PHE A 34 -0.09 0.44 -8.14
C PHE A 34 -0.12 1.83 -8.78
N GLY A 35 0.05 2.89 -7.99
CA GLY A 35 -0.02 4.25 -8.48
C GLY A 35 1.06 4.54 -9.52
N HIS A 36 2.31 4.18 -9.23
CA HIS A 36 3.41 4.33 -10.19
C HIS A 36 3.16 3.57 -11.49
N GLN A 37 2.60 2.35 -11.41
CA GLN A 37 2.26 1.58 -12.60
C GLN A 37 1.17 2.29 -13.42
N ARG A 38 0.05 2.68 -12.80
CA ARG A 38 -1.05 3.34 -13.51
C ARG A 38 -0.68 4.70 -14.10
N LEU A 39 0.22 5.44 -13.46
CA LEU A 39 0.77 6.68 -14.03
C LEU A 39 1.58 6.41 -15.30
N ARG A 40 2.41 5.36 -15.31
CA ARG A 40 3.18 4.96 -16.51
C ARG A 40 2.27 4.50 -17.65
N GLU A 41 1.17 3.83 -17.31
CA GLU A 41 0.14 3.41 -18.27
C GLU A 41 -0.76 4.57 -18.74
N GLY A 42 -0.68 5.75 -18.10
CA GLY A 42 -1.50 6.91 -18.42
C GLY A 42 -2.98 6.76 -18.02
N LYS A 43 -3.30 5.77 -17.19
CA LYS A 43 -4.69 5.49 -16.76
C LYS A 43 -5.23 6.55 -15.79
N TYR A 44 -4.35 7.08 -14.95
CA TYR A 44 -4.66 8.13 -13.98
C TYR A 44 -3.62 9.24 -14.06
N THR A 45 -4.00 10.42 -13.60
CA THR A 45 -3.10 11.57 -13.44
C THR A 45 -2.49 11.59 -12.04
N PRO A 46 -1.32 12.23 -11.84
CA PRO A 46 -0.72 12.38 -10.51
C PRO A 46 -1.68 13.00 -9.49
N GLY A 47 -2.45 14.01 -9.92
CA GLY A 47 -3.43 14.68 -9.07
C GLY A 47 -4.61 13.79 -8.65
N GLU A 48 -4.94 12.75 -9.40
CA GLU A 48 -5.97 11.77 -9.01
C GLU A 48 -5.44 10.77 -7.99
N ILE A 49 -4.20 10.31 -8.17
CA ILE A 49 -3.56 9.33 -7.27
C ILE A 49 -3.24 9.94 -5.90
N ASP A 50 -2.84 11.21 -5.86
CA ASP A 50 -2.49 11.92 -4.63
C ASP A 50 -3.71 12.32 -3.78
N ARG A 51 -4.92 12.24 -4.35
CA ARG A 51 -6.17 12.57 -3.66
C ARG A 51 -6.80 11.32 -3.04
N ARG A 52 -7.93 11.51 -2.37
CA ARG A 52 -8.80 10.40 -1.99
C ARG A 52 -9.22 9.65 -3.26
N TRP A 53 -8.94 8.36 -3.30
CA TRP A 53 -9.27 7.49 -4.42
C TRP A 53 -10.80 7.38 -4.58
N SER A 54 -11.25 7.42 -5.83
CA SER A 54 -12.63 7.12 -6.17
C SER A 54 -12.92 5.64 -6.03
N ASP A 55 -14.20 5.28 -5.90
CA ASP A 55 -14.63 3.88 -5.80
C ASP A 55 -14.14 3.04 -6.99
N ASP A 56 -14.07 3.62 -8.19
CA ASP A 56 -13.54 2.95 -9.38
C ASP A 56 -12.04 2.68 -9.29
N MET A 57 -11.27 3.60 -8.73
CA MET A 57 -9.84 3.42 -8.50
C MET A 57 -9.59 2.39 -7.39
N GLU A 58 -10.43 2.36 -6.35
CA GLU A 58 -10.35 1.35 -5.30
C GLU A 58 -10.67 -0.07 -5.81
N LYS A 59 -11.66 -0.19 -6.70
CA LYS A 59 -11.95 -1.44 -7.42
C LYS A 59 -10.78 -1.85 -8.31
N ASP A 60 -10.20 -0.90 -9.05
CA ASP A 60 -9.03 -1.16 -9.90
C ASP A 60 -7.83 -1.65 -9.08
N PHE A 61 -7.57 -1.01 -7.94
CA PHE A 61 -6.52 -1.44 -7.03
C PHE A 61 -6.76 -2.85 -6.49
N SER A 62 -8.01 -3.16 -6.14
CA SER A 62 -8.37 -4.48 -5.62
C SER A 62 -8.24 -5.57 -6.67
N GLN A 63 -8.60 -5.28 -7.92
CA GLN A 63 -8.35 -6.18 -9.04
C GLN A 63 -6.85 -6.38 -9.26
N TRP A 64 -6.10 -5.29 -9.28
CA TRP A 64 -4.65 -5.31 -9.44
C TRP A 64 -3.94 -6.14 -8.36
N LEU A 65 -4.38 -6.05 -7.10
CA LEU A 65 -3.86 -6.86 -6.01
C LEU A 65 -4.07 -8.37 -6.22
N ASN A 66 -5.23 -8.77 -6.75
CA ASN A 66 -5.50 -10.17 -7.06
C ASN A 66 -4.65 -10.66 -8.24
N ASP A 67 -4.49 -9.83 -9.27
CA ASP A 67 -3.74 -10.17 -10.48
C ASP A 67 -2.22 -10.32 -10.21
N HIS A 68 -1.69 -9.59 -9.22
CA HIS A 68 -0.25 -9.57 -8.91
C HIS A 68 0.09 -10.24 -7.56
N ILE A 69 -0.84 -10.97 -6.94
CA ILE A 69 -0.69 -11.49 -5.58
C ILE A 69 0.58 -12.36 -5.38
N ASP A 70 1.10 -12.96 -6.44
CA ASP A 70 2.31 -13.80 -6.43
C ASP A 70 3.62 -13.02 -6.55
N GLU A 71 3.56 -11.76 -7.00
CA GLU A 71 4.73 -10.94 -7.36
C GLU A 71 5.00 -9.80 -6.36
N LEU A 72 4.05 -9.56 -5.45
CA LEU A 72 4.11 -8.41 -4.55
C LEU A 72 5.08 -8.63 -3.38
N PRO A 73 5.75 -7.57 -2.89
CA PRO A 73 6.72 -7.65 -1.80
C PRO A 73 6.07 -7.81 -0.41
N VAL A 74 4.78 -8.11 -0.36
CA VAL A 74 3.97 -8.23 0.86
C VAL A 74 3.37 -9.64 0.91
N PRO A 75 3.32 -10.31 2.08
CA PRO A 75 2.75 -11.65 2.20
C PRO A 75 1.30 -11.72 1.71
N LYS A 76 0.93 -12.84 1.09
CA LYS A 76 -0.41 -13.05 0.52
C LYS A 76 -1.51 -13.00 1.58
N GLU A 77 -1.23 -13.53 2.76
CA GLU A 77 -2.13 -13.54 3.90
C GLU A 77 -2.57 -12.12 4.26
N GLN A 78 -1.62 -11.18 4.18
CA GLN A 78 -1.86 -9.80 4.55
C GLN A 78 -2.62 -9.01 3.49
N ILE A 79 -2.39 -9.34 2.21
CA ILE A 79 -3.22 -8.83 1.10
C ILE A 79 -4.66 -9.32 1.27
N GLN A 80 -4.86 -10.60 1.59
CA GLN A 80 -6.18 -11.16 1.85
C GLN A 80 -6.86 -10.52 3.06
N ASP A 81 -6.13 -10.29 4.15
CA ASP A 81 -6.67 -9.64 5.33
C ASP A 81 -7.06 -8.18 5.05
N TYR A 82 -6.27 -7.47 4.23
CA TYR A 82 -6.64 -6.14 3.76
C TYR A 82 -7.94 -6.17 2.94
N LEU A 83 -8.08 -7.11 2.01
CA LEU A 83 -9.29 -7.27 1.19
C LEU A 83 -10.53 -7.65 2.03
N LYS A 84 -10.38 -8.40 3.12
CA LYS A 84 -11.49 -8.73 4.04
C LYS A 84 -11.99 -7.54 4.84
N ILE A 85 -11.08 -6.65 5.26
CA ILE A 85 -11.43 -5.47 6.09
C ILE A 85 -12.22 -4.44 5.27
N ARG A 86 -12.00 -4.38 3.96
CA ARG A 86 -12.76 -3.54 3.01
C ARG A 86 -13.97 -4.32 2.46
N THR A 87 -15.01 -4.47 3.27
CA THR A 87 -16.35 -4.76 2.74
C THR A 87 -16.90 -3.50 2.07
N TRP A 88 -17.05 -3.57 0.74
CA TRP A 88 -17.68 -2.57 -0.14
C TRP A 88 -19.09 -2.21 0.30
#